data_AF-A0A2G1XYM6-F1
#
_entry.id   AF-A0A2G1XYM6-F1
#
_cell.length_a   1.000
_cell.length_b   1.000
_cell.length_c   1.000
_cell.angle_alpha   90.00
_cell.angle_beta   90.00
_cell.angle_gamma   90.00
#
_symmetry.space_group_name_H-M   'P 1'
#
loop_
_entity.id
_entity.type
_entity.pdbx_description
1 polymer ?
#
loop_
_entity_poly.entity_id
_entity_poly.type
_entity_poly.pdbx_seq_one_letter_code
_entity_poly.pdbx_strand_id
1 'polypeptide(L)'
;MKRLLLAAALSFGFIASAHATPVFWEINAGGFGYESSWSITQTTGGSFSLGITGMASYTDYTYNWDLDPGEFLLSMTDSWGDGLDNGGHAELIVNGETLLDCGACFSSSFTQSFVVPRITDPGVVPAPATLALFGLGLAGLGWSRRKKA
;
A
#
# COMPACT_ATOMS: atom_id res chain seq x y z
N MET A 1 -40.84 -36.23 -18.64
CA MET A 1 -39.42 -35.83 -18.66
C MET A 1 -39.15 -34.96 -17.43
N LYS A 2 -38.50 -35.50 -16.40
CA LYS A 2 -38.24 -34.79 -15.13
C LYS A 2 -36.98 -33.94 -15.31
N ARG A 3 -37.11 -32.61 -15.29
CA ARG A 3 -35.97 -31.67 -15.34
C ARG A 3 -35.35 -31.60 -13.96
N LEU A 4 -34.16 -32.18 -13.83
CA LEU A 4 -33.32 -32.09 -12.64
C LEU A 4 -32.65 -30.71 -12.66
N LEU A 5 -33.03 -29.83 -11.73
CA LEU A 5 -32.35 -28.55 -11.50
C LEU A 5 -31.08 -28.82 -10.69
N LEU A 6 -29.93 -28.62 -11.33
CA LEU A 6 -28.62 -28.69 -10.69
C LEU A 6 -28.33 -27.30 -10.08
N ALA A 7 -28.44 -27.18 -8.76
CA ALA A 7 -28.00 -25.98 -8.05
C ALA A 7 -26.48 -26.04 -7.88
N ALA A 8 -25.74 -25.25 -8.67
CA ALA A 8 -24.32 -25.02 -8.45
C ALA A 8 -24.18 -24.04 -7.26
N ALA A 9 -23.73 -24.55 -6.12
CA ALA A 9 -23.37 -23.71 -4.98
C ALA A 9 -22.08 -22.96 -5.32
N LEU A 10 -22.21 -21.67 -5.64
CA LEU A 10 -21.09 -20.77 -5.86
C LEU A 10 -20.53 -20.37 -4.48
N SER A 11 -19.52 -21.09 -4.01
CA SER A 11 -18.79 -20.73 -2.80
C SER A 11 -17.96 -19.48 -3.08
N PHE A 12 -18.46 -18.31 -2.70
CA PHE A 12 -17.65 -17.12 -2.55
C PHE A 12 -16.78 -17.30 -1.31
N GLY A 13 -15.53 -17.69 -1.51
CA GLY A 13 -14.52 -17.54 -0.47
C GLY A 13 -14.33 -16.06 -0.21
N PHE A 14 -14.73 -15.59 0.97
CA PHE A 14 -14.23 -14.33 1.51
C PHE A 14 -12.75 -14.54 1.81
N ILE A 15 -11.89 -14.14 0.87
CA ILE A 15 -10.47 -13.94 1.17
C ILE A 15 -10.40 -12.75 2.11
N ALA A 16 -9.77 -12.96 3.25
CA ALA A 16 -9.60 -11.98 4.32
C ALA A 16 -9.07 -10.65 3.77
N SER A 17 -9.59 -9.57 4.37
CA SER A 17 -9.30 -8.17 4.07
C SER A 17 -7.84 -7.92 3.69
N ALA A 18 -7.66 -7.32 2.50
CA ALA A 18 -6.40 -6.89 1.93
C ALA A 18 -5.62 -6.02 2.92
N HIS A 19 -4.33 -6.34 3.10
CA HIS A 19 -3.43 -5.43 3.78
C HIS A 19 -2.76 -4.52 2.76
N ALA A 20 -3.58 -3.69 2.13
CA ALA A 20 -3.10 -2.79 1.11
C ALA A 20 -2.52 -1.55 1.77
N THR A 21 -1.33 -1.15 1.34
CA THR A 21 -0.60 0.01 1.85
C THR A 21 -0.81 1.17 0.88
N PRO A 22 -1.18 2.38 1.36
CA PRO A 22 -1.38 3.51 0.48
C PRO A 22 -0.04 3.96 -0.12
N VAL A 23 -0.02 4.11 -1.43
CA VAL A 23 1.12 4.61 -2.21
C VAL A 23 0.63 5.75 -3.08
N PHE A 24 1.25 6.90 -2.90
CA PHE A 24 1.04 8.10 -3.70
C PHE A 24 2.23 8.33 -4.61
N TRP A 25 1.95 8.60 -5.88
CA TRP A 25 2.94 8.93 -6.89
C TRP A 25 2.48 10.17 -7.65
N GLU A 26 3.34 11.17 -7.72
CA GLU A 26 3.15 12.34 -8.56
C GLU A 26 4.39 12.61 -9.39
N ILE A 27 4.17 13.03 -10.63
CA ILE A 27 5.25 13.46 -11.51
C ILE A 27 4.78 14.51 -12.50
N ASN A 28 5.63 15.50 -12.70
CA ASN A 28 5.59 16.48 -13.78
C ASN A 28 6.95 16.45 -14.48
N ALA A 29 6.95 16.24 -15.79
CA ALA A 29 8.18 16.16 -16.57
C ALA A 29 8.66 17.51 -17.13
N GLY A 30 8.10 18.61 -16.64
CA GLY A 30 8.55 19.96 -16.99
C GLY A 30 8.33 20.31 -18.46
N GLY A 31 9.33 20.94 -19.09
CA GLY A 31 9.20 21.50 -20.42
C GLY A 31 9.03 20.45 -21.52
N PHE A 32 9.62 19.28 -21.33
CA PHE A 32 9.80 18.26 -22.37
C PHE A 32 9.19 16.92 -21.99
N GLY A 33 7.99 16.92 -21.40
CA GLY A 33 7.36 15.69 -20.93
C GLY A 33 7.19 14.59 -21.98
N TYR A 34 7.13 14.93 -23.26
CA TYR A 34 6.96 13.95 -24.33
C TYR A 34 8.20 13.04 -24.53
N GLU A 35 9.33 13.42 -23.91
CA GLU A 35 10.60 12.70 -23.88
C GLU A 35 10.72 11.81 -22.64
N SER A 36 9.91 12.11 -21.63
CA SER A 36 9.90 11.45 -20.34
C SER A 36 8.89 10.31 -20.26
N SER A 37 9.25 9.29 -19.48
CA SER A 37 8.38 8.19 -19.14
C SER A 37 8.67 7.69 -17.73
N TRP A 38 7.68 7.05 -17.11
CA TRP A 38 7.89 6.38 -15.84
C TRP A 38 7.10 5.07 -15.77
N SER A 39 7.52 4.20 -14.86
CA SER A 39 6.77 3.02 -14.47
C SER A 39 7.08 2.62 -13.02
N ILE A 40 6.09 2.02 -12.36
CA ILE A 40 6.24 1.30 -11.10
C ILE A 40 5.86 -0.15 -11.38
N THR A 41 6.79 -1.06 -11.14
CA THR A 41 6.58 -2.51 -11.33
C THR A 41 6.89 -3.26 -10.07
N GLN A 42 5.99 -4.14 -9.66
CA GLN A 42 6.20 -5.07 -8.57
C GLN A 42 7.17 -6.18 -9.01
N THR A 43 8.28 -6.31 -8.29
CA THR A 43 9.31 -7.31 -8.57
C THR A 43 9.13 -8.58 -7.74
N THR A 44 8.47 -8.47 -6.59
CA THR A 44 8.22 -9.58 -5.66
C THR A 44 6.83 -9.45 -5.03
N GLY A 45 6.12 -10.57 -4.86
CA GLY A 45 4.86 -10.63 -4.09
C GLY A 45 3.57 -10.43 -4.89
N GLY A 46 3.66 -10.14 -6.19
CA GLY A 46 2.50 -9.96 -7.06
C GLY A 46 2.89 -9.63 -8.51
N SER A 47 1.99 -8.97 -9.24
CA SER A 47 2.15 -8.65 -10.66
C SER A 47 1.70 -7.23 -11.01
N PHE A 48 1.70 -6.31 -10.05
CA PHE A 48 1.36 -4.91 -10.32
C PHE A 48 2.40 -4.30 -11.28
N SER A 49 1.92 -3.61 -12.32
CA SER A 49 2.76 -2.82 -13.20
C SER A 49 1.91 -1.73 -13.83
N LEU A 50 2.36 -0.48 -13.70
CA LEU A 50 1.77 0.66 -14.35
C LEU A 50 2.86 1.64 -14.75
N GLY A 51 2.65 2.35 -15.85
CA GLY A 51 3.50 3.42 -16.29
C GLY A 51 2.86 4.17 -17.45
N ILE A 52 3.45 5.31 -17.79
CA ILE A 52 3.07 6.09 -18.97
C ILE A 52 4.32 6.46 -19.74
N THR A 53 4.16 6.61 -21.05
CA THR A 53 5.18 7.12 -21.97
C THR A 53 4.64 8.35 -22.69
N GLY A 54 5.54 9.24 -23.11
CA GLY A 54 5.15 10.43 -23.86
C GLY A 54 4.25 11.34 -23.05
N MET A 55 4.72 11.76 -21.88
CA MET A 55 3.96 12.64 -20.99
C MET A 55 3.71 13.99 -21.67
N ALA A 56 2.67 14.71 -21.25
CA ALA A 56 2.48 16.09 -21.70
C ALA A 56 3.42 17.03 -20.94
N SER A 57 3.91 18.08 -21.61
CA SER A 57 4.69 19.13 -20.96
C SER A 57 3.87 19.85 -19.87
N TYR A 58 4.53 20.21 -18.77
CA TYR A 58 3.99 20.93 -17.62
C TYR A 58 2.68 20.36 -17.07
N THR A 59 2.51 19.04 -17.18
CA THR A 59 1.30 18.36 -16.72
C THR A 59 1.63 17.48 -15.53
N ASP A 60 0.88 17.67 -14.46
CA ASP A 60 0.95 16.82 -13.27
C ASP A 60 0.17 15.52 -13.51
N TYR A 61 0.83 14.40 -13.26
CA TYR A 61 0.22 13.08 -13.26
C TYR A 61 0.23 12.53 -11.85
N THR A 62 -0.93 12.48 -11.22
CA THR A 62 -1.10 12.05 -9.84
C THR A 62 -1.80 10.70 -9.77
N TYR A 63 -1.28 9.80 -8.95
CA TYR A 63 -1.83 8.49 -8.71
C TYR A 63 -1.85 8.14 -7.23
N ASN A 64 -2.88 7.41 -6.85
CA ASN A 64 -3.03 6.88 -5.50
C ASN A 64 -3.51 5.44 -5.61
N TRP A 65 -2.76 4.53 -4.99
CA TRP A 65 -3.05 3.10 -4.99
C TRP A 65 -2.96 2.53 -3.58
N ASP A 66 -3.72 1.47 -3.40
CA ASP A 66 -3.61 0.58 -2.26
C ASP A 66 -2.86 -0.67 -2.75
N LEU A 67 -1.55 -0.75 -2.48
CA LEU A 67 -0.67 -1.81 -3.00
C LEU A 67 -0.54 -2.96 -2.00
N ASP A 68 -0.61 -4.20 -2.49
CA ASP A 68 -0.32 -5.39 -1.70
C ASP A 68 1.16 -5.45 -1.29
N PRO A 69 1.49 -6.13 -0.17
CA PRO A 69 2.86 -6.29 0.28
C PRO A 69 3.78 -6.90 -0.77
N GLY A 70 4.96 -6.31 -0.94
CA GLY A 70 5.91 -6.74 -1.96
C GLY A 70 7.04 -5.74 -2.16
N GLU A 71 7.90 -6.05 -3.12
CA GLU A 71 8.98 -5.16 -3.56
C GLU A 71 8.61 -4.55 -4.90
N PHE A 72 8.93 -3.27 -5.06
CA PHE A 72 8.58 -2.48 -6.22
C PHE A 72 9.80 -1.72 -6.73
N LEU A 73 9.81 -1.48 -8.04
CA LEU A 73 10.81 -0.70 -8.73
C LEU A 73 10.12 0.45 -9.46
N LEU A 74 10.40 1.68 -9.01
CA LEU A 74 10.16 2.89 -9.78
C LEU A 74 11.29 3.03 -10.81
N SER A 75 10.93 3.28 -12.06
CA SER A 75 11.84 3.61 -13.15
C SER A 75 11.34 4.85 -13.87
N MET A 76 12.20 5.83 -14.05
CA MET A 76 11.97 7.01 -14.87
C MET A 76 13.04 7.09 -15.96
N THR A 77 12.67 7.54 -17.14
CA THR A 77 13.63 7.78 -18.23
C THR A 77 13.29 9.06 -18.95
N ASP A 78 14.32 9.74 -19.40
CA ASP A 78 14.25 10.83 -20.34
C ASP A 78 15.19 10.56 -21.53
N SER A 79 14.69 10.79 -22.74
CA SER A 79 15.36 10.37 -23.98
C SER A 79 16.52 11.28 -24.41
N TRP A 80 16.59 12.52 -23.92
CA TRP A 80 17.63 13.49 -24.28
C TRP A 80 18.64 13.74 -23.15
N GLY A 81 18.34 13.25 -21.95
CA GLY A 81 19.25 13.17 -20.83
C GLY A 81 19.30 14.43 -19.97
N ASP A 82 18.32 15.30 -20.05
CA ASP A 82 18.21 16.48 -19.18
C ASP A 82 17.27 16.25 -17.98
N GLY A 83 16.54 15.13 -17.97
CA GLY A 83 15.77 14.66 -16.83
C GLY A 83 14.48 15.45 -16.65
N LEU A 84 14.08 15.70 -15.39
CA LEU A 84 12.88 16.49 -15.11
C LEU A 84 13.14 17.99 -15.17
N ASP A 85 13.49 18.51 -16.35
CA ASP A 85 13.94 19.88 -16.51
C ASP A 85 12.83 20.94 -16.33
N ASN A 86 13.19 22.23 -16.36
CA ASN A 86 12.25 23.35 -16.56
C ASN A 86 10.96 23.32 -15.69
N GLY A 87 11.13 23.04 -14.39
CA GLY A 87 10.02 22.96 -13.42
C GLY A 87 9.46 21.55 -13.20
N GLY A 88 10.05 20.54 -13.83
CA GLY A 88 9.74 19.14 -13.58
C GLY A 88 10.10 18.71 -12.16
N HIS A 89 9.29 17.81 -11.63
CA HIS A 89 9.39 17.29 -10.27
C HIS A 89 8.72 15.92 -10.15
N ALA A 90 9.07 15.17 -9.12
CA ALA A 90 8.45 13.90 -8.79
C ALA A 90 8.42 13.68 -7.27
N GLU A 91 7.33 13.07 -6.80
CA GLU A 91 7.14 12.70 -5.41
C GLU A 91 6.61 11.26 -5.29
N LEU A 92 7.25 10.45 -4.45
CA LEU A 92 6.80 9.11 -4.07
C LEU A 92 6.62 9.05 -2.57
N ILE A 93 5.39 8.78 -2.12
CA ILE A 93 5.05 8.57 -0.70
C ILE A 93 4.50 7.15 -0.53
N VAL A 94 5.08 6.39 0.39
CA VAL A 94 4.65 5.03 0.73
C VAL A 94 4.26 4.99 2.19
N ASN A 95 3.02 4.65 2.49
CA ASN A 95 2.49 4.60 3.86
C ASN A 95 2.67 5.92 4.65
N GLY A 96 2.63 7.06 3.96
CA GLY A 96 2.87 8.38 4.56
C GLY A 96 4.34 8.77 4.72
N GLU A 97 5.29 7.92 4.32
CA GLU A 97 6.71 8.24 4.29
C GLU A 97 7.14 8.68 2.88
N THR A 98 7.70 9.89 2.77
CA THR A 98 8.26 10.40 1.50
C THR A 98 9.57 9.68 1.19
N LEU A 99 9.57 8.85 0.14
CA LEU A 99 10.74 8.09 -0.32
C LEU A 99 11.47 8.80 -1.48
N LEU A 100 10.76 9.61 -2.25
CA LEU A 100 11.32 10.49 -3.27
C LEU A 100 10.60 11.84 -3.20
N ASP A 101 11.37 12.92 -3.22
CA ASP A 101 10.90 14.28 -3.46
C ASP A 101 12.04 14.99 -4.18
N CYS A 102 11.85 15.29 -5.46
CA CYS A 102 12.87 15.94 -6.28
C CYS A 102 12.28 16.86 -7.33
N GLY A 103 12.98 17.97 -7.59
CA GLY A 103 12.81 18.81 -8.77
C GLY A 103 14.08 18.79 -9.61
N ALA A 104 13.95 18.76 -10.94
CA ALA A 104 15.11 18.62 -11.85
C ALA A 104 16.03 17.45 -11.47
N CYS A 105 15.42 16.29 -11.21
CA CYS A 105 16.16 15.08 -10.91
C CYS A 105 16.55 14.31 -12.17
N PHE A 106 17.66 13.60 -12.01
CA PHE A 106 18.31 12.70 -12.97
C PHE A 106 18.69 13.34 -14.32
N SER A 107 19.41 12.57 -15.12
CA SER A 107 19.80 12.94 -16.49
C SER A 107 18.96 12.09 -17.44
N SER A 108 19.44 10.95 -17.90
CA SER A 108 18.67 10.07 -18.79
C SER A 108 17.78 9.04 -18.08
N SER A 109 18.11 8.64 -16.86
CA SER A 109 17.30 7.67 -16.14
C SER A 109 17.46 7.74 -14.64
N PHE A 110 16.45 7.23 -13.95
CA PHE A 110 16.43 7.06 -12.51
C PHE A 110 15.71 5.77 -12.15
N THR A 111 16.22 5.06 -11.16
CA THR A 111 15.55 3.90 -10.59
C THR A 111 15.59 3.95 -9.07
N GLN A 112 14.48 3.57 -8.45
CA GLN A 112 14.37 3.48 -6.99
C GLN A 112 13.56 2.24 -6.62
N SER A 113 14.17 1.36 -5.83
CA SER A 113 13.44 0.25 -5.22
C SER A 113 12.77 0.71 -3.93
N PHE A 114 11.56 0.25 -3.67
CA PHE A 114 10.87 0.44 -2.40
C PHE A 114 10.12 -0.84 -2.01
N VAL A 115 9.85 -0.96 -0.71
CA VAL A 115 9.16 -2.13 -0.14
C VAL A 115 7.84 -1.68 0.43
N VAL A 116 6.77 -2.37 0.04
CA VAL A 116 5.48 -2.29 0.70
C VAL A 116 5.46 -3.35 1.79
N PRO A 117 5.49 -2.97 3.08
CA PRO A 117 5.65 -3.94 4.14
C PRO A 117 4.43 -4.85 4.24
N ARG A 118 4.68 -6.14 4.50
CA ARG A 118 3.61 -6.99 5.02
C ARG A 118 3.36 -6.54 6.44
N ILE A 119 2.26 -5.84 6.66
CA ILE A 119 1.86 -5.54 8.02
C ILE A 119 1.28 -6.86 8.59
N THR A 120 2.12 -7.54 9.36
CA THR A 120 1.69 -8.65 10.17
C THR A 120 0.89 -8.04 11.31
N ASP A 121 -0.39 -8.39 11.40
CA ASP A 121 -1.21 -8.08 12.57
C ASP A 121 -0.37 -8.35 13.83
N PRO A 122 -0.07 -7.33 14.67
CA PRO A 122 0.67 -7.54 15.91
C PRO A 122 -0.21 -8.43 16.78
N GLY A 123 0.14 -9.71 16.79
CA GLY A 123 -0.72 -10.79 17.23
C GLY A 123 -1.43 -10.47 18.54
N VAL A 124 -2.73 -10.77 18.56
CA VAL A 124 -3.59 -10.97 19.74
C VAL A 124 -2.89 -10.54 21.02
N VAL A 125 -3.00 -9.26 21.37
CA VAL A 125 -2.60 -8.78 22.70
C VAL A 125 -3.35 -9.68 23.70
N PRO A 126 -2.67 -10.45 24.58
CA PRO A 126 -3.36 -11.22 25.60
C PRO A 126 -4.26 -10.24 26.34
N ALA A 127 -5.56 -10.51 26.36
CA ALA A 127 -6.54 -9.59 26.92
C ALA A 127 -6.03 -9.08 28.28
N PRO A 128 -6.11 -7.77 28.54
CA PRO A 128 -5.42 -7.18 29.67
C PRO A 128 -5.83 -7.91 30.95
N ALA A 129 -4.88 -8.09 31.86
CA ALA A 129 -5.07 -8.76 33.15
C ALA A 129 -6.27 -8.25 33.97
N THR A 130 -6.89 -7.14 33.56
CA THR A 130 -8.21 -6.64 33.95
C THR A 130 -9.31 -7.72 33.94
N LEU A 131 -9.34 -8.66 32.98
CA LEU A 131 -10.33 -9.76 33.00
C LEU A 131 -10.08 -10.76 34.14
N ALA A 132 -8.82 -11.11 34.41
CA ALA A 132 -8.46 -11.94 35.54
C ALA A 132 -8.71 -11.21 36.88
N LEU A 133 -8.45 -9.90 36.94
CA LEU A 133 -8.69 -9.07 38.13
C LEU A 133 -10.19 -8.83 38.39
N PHE A 134 -11.02 -8.65 37.36
CA PHE A 134 -12.48 -8.62 37.50
C PHE A 134 -13.03 -9.98 37.97
N GLY A 135 -12.50 -11.09 37.44
CA GLY A 135 -12.87 -12.44 37.87
C GLY A 135 -12.53 -12.71 39.34
N LEU A 136 -11.32 -12.36 39.78
CA LEU A 136 -10.89 -12.48 41.18
C LEU A 136 -11.63 -11.51 42.11
N GLY A 137 -11.94 -10.30 41.65
CA GLY A 137 -12.73 -9.31 42.40
C GLY A 137 -14.15 -9.78 42.68
N LEU A 138 -14.82 -10.40 41.70
CA LEU A 138 -16.17 -10.96 41.88
C LEU A 138 -16.17 -12.24 42.73
N ALA A 139 -15.16 -13.11 42.59
CA ALA A 139 -15.01 -14.30 43.43
C ALA A 139 -14.77 -13.94 44.91
N GLY A 140 -14.01 -12.88 45.19
CA GLY A 140 -13.81 -12.37 46.55
C GLY A 140 -15.08 -11.75 47.16
N LEU A 141 -15.91 -11.08 46.36
CA LEU A 141 -17.13 -10.43 46.84
C LEU A 141 -18.22 -11.44 47.27
N GLY A 142 -18.29 -12.60 46.60
CA GLY A 142 -19.22 -13.69 46.94
C GLY A 142 -18.92 -14.37 48.28
N TRP A 143 -17.65 -14.49 48.66
CA TRP A 143 -17.24 -15.11 49.93
C TRP A 143 -17.43 -14.19 51.15
N SER A 144 -17.47 -12.87 50.94
CA SER A 144 -17.62 -11.88 52.03
C SER A 144 -18.96 -11.97 52.77
N ARG A 145 -20.00 -12.57 52.17
CA ARG A 145 -21.36 -12.63 52.77
C ARG A 145 -21.61 -13.84 53.65
N ARG A 146 -20.67 -14.80 53.78
CA ARG A 146 -20.89 -16.08 54.48
C ARG A 146 -20.48 -16.11 55.96
N LYS A 147 -20.15 -14.97 56.57
CA LYS A 147 -19.78 -14.90 58.01
C LYS A 147 -20.79 -14.18 58.91
N LYS A 148 -22.08 -14.21 58.57
CA LYS A 148 -23.18 -13.94 59.52
C LYS A 148 -24.36 -14.87 59.23
N ALA A 149 -24.28 -16.08 59.74
CA ALA A 149 -25.40 -16.94 60.08
C ALA A 149 -24.95 -17.81 61.27
#